data_AF-A0A7L3LI01-F1
#
_entry.id   AF-A0A7L3LI01-F1
#
_cell.length_a   1.000
_cell.length_b   1.000
_cell.length_c   1.000
_cell.angle_alpha   90.00
_cell.angle_beta   90.00
_cell.angle_gamma   90.00
#
_symmetry.space_group_name_H-M   'P 1'
#
loop_
_entity.id
_entity.type
_entity.pdbx_description
1 polymer ?
#
loop_
_entity_poly.entity_id
_entity_poly.type
_entity_poly.pdbx_seq_one_letter_code
_entity_poly.pdbx_strand_id
1 'polypeptide(L)'
;LPLSAVCAANAAASPRAVWGLRSMIRCTIPGSHPLLEYADYGCYCGLGGKGTPVDELDRCCQAHDNCYTQAKKLDSCRRLVDNPYTEIYSFSCSNKQITCNS
;
A
#
# COMPACT_ATOMS: atom_id res chain seq x y z
N LEU A 1 21.53 23.61 -15.73
CA LEU A 1 20.66 22.87 -16.67
C LEU A 1 19.81 21.91 -15.85
N PRO A 2 18.57 22.25 -15.44
CA PRO A 2 17.75 21.30 -14.71
C PRO A 2 16.99 20.42 -15.72
N LEU A 3 17.24 19.12 -15.73
CA LEU A 3 16.27 18.18 -16.30
C LEU A 3 15.40 17.72 -15.14
N SER A 4 14.26 18.37 -14.98
CA SER A 4 13.14 17.85 -14.19
C SER A 4 12.71 16.53 -14.81
N ALA A 5 13.05 15.41 -14.17
CA ALA A 5 12.39 14.14 -14.43
C ALA A 5 10.97 14.23 -13.83
N VAL A 6 10.02 14.70 -14.62
CA VAL A 6 8.61 14.52 -14.30
C VAL A 6 8.32 13.05 -14.56
N CYS A 7 8.30 12.23 -13.52
CA CYS A 7 7.72 10.90 -13.61
C CYS A 7 6.23 11.10 -13.94
N ALA A 8 5.86 10.83 -15.18
CA ALA A 8 4.46 10.75 -15.57
C ALA A 8 3.85 9.59 -14.78
N ALA A 9 3.10 9.91 -13.73
CA ALA A 9 2.22 8.94 -13.09
C ALA A 9 1.13 8.62 -14.10
N ASN A 10 1.26 7.50 -14.80
CA ASN A 10 0.13 6.88 -15.47
C ASN A 10 -0.92 6.61 -14.39
N ALA A 11 -1.98 7.44 -14.34
CA ALA A 11 -3.17 7.16 -13.57
C ALA A 11 -3.91 5.97 -14.21
N ALA A 12 -3.34 4.78 -14.07
CA ALA A 12 -3.81 3.56 -14.69
C ALA A 12 -4.07 2.50 -13.61
N ALA A 13 -5.31 2.01 -13.62
CA ALA A 13 -5.96 1.10 -12.67
C ALA A 13 -6.22 1.73 -11.30
N SER A 14 -7.49 1.99 -11.01
CA SER A 14 -7.99 2.36 -9.69
C SER A 14 -8.54 1.08 -9.04
N PRO A 15 -7.73 0.32 -8.28
CA PRO A 15 -8.15 -0.98 -7.78
C PRO A 15 -8.81 -0.77 -6.44
N ARG A 16 -10.01 -1.33 -6.26
CA ARG A 16 -10.80 -1.21 -5.02
C ARG A 16 -10.03 -1.61 -3.75
N ALA A 17 -9.01 -2.47 -3.86
CA ALA A 17 -8.12 -2.90 -2.78
C ALA A 17 -7.20 -1.80 -2.22
N VAL A 18 -6.48 -1.06 -3.07
CA VAL A 18 -5.64 0.08 -2.62
C VAL A 18 -6.52 1.15 -1.94
N TRP A 19 -7.75 1.33 -2.41
CA TRP A 19 -8.73 2.18 -1.70
C TRP A 19 -9.13 1.63 -0.33
N GLY A 20 -9.18 0.30 -0.18
CA GLY A 20 -9.31 -0.38 1.11
C GLY A 20 -8.17 -0.03 2.05
N LEU A 21 -6.91 -0.17 1.60
CA LEU A 21 -5.72 0.22 2.39
C LEU A 21 -5.76 1.70 2.79
N ARG A 22 -6.06 2.61 1.85
CA ARG A 22 -6.25 4.04 2.14
C ARG A 22 -7.31 4.26 3.22
N SER A 23 -8.41 3.51 3.18
CA SER A 23 -9.50 3.62 4.14
C SER A 23 -9.07 3.12 5.53
N MET A 24 -8.27 2.07 5.60
CA MET A 24 -7.67 1.59 6.84
C MET A 24 -6.73 2.63 7.47
N ILE A 25 -5.86 3.28 6.68
CA ILE A 25 -4.96 4.33 7.18
C ILE A 25 -5.76 5.53 7.71
N ARG A 26 -6.83 5.95 7.01
CA ARG A 26 -7.69 7.05 7.50
C ARG A 26 -8.45 6.71 8.78
N CYS A 27 -8.74 5.43 9.02
CA CYS A 27 -9.37 4.97 10.26
C CYS A 27 -8.41 5.10 11.44
N THR A 28 -7.16 4.62 11.30
CA THR A 28 -6.16 4.60 12.37
C THR A 28 -5.53 5.98 12.61
N ILE A 29 -5.39 6.77 11.54
CA ILE A 29 -4.82 8.12 11.55
C ILE A 29 -5.84 9.11 10.97
N PRO A 30 -6.82 9.58 11.77
CA PRO A 30 -7.81 10.55 11.33
C PRO A 30 -7.16 11.85 10.85
N GLY A 31 -7.64 12.39 9.72
CA GLY A 31 -7.13 13.64 9.14
C GLY A 31 -5.91 13.48 8.22
N SER A 32 -5.33 12.28 8.14
CA SER A 32 -4.26 11.99 7.17
C SER A 32 -4.75 12.09 5.72
N HIS A 33 -3.80 12.40 4.83
CA HIS A 33 -3.95 12.32 3.38
C HIS A 33 -3.05 11.20 2.83
N PRO A 34 -3.45 9.91 2.90
CA PRO A 34 -2.51 8.81 2.73
C PRO A 34 -1.78 8.76 1.39
N LEU A 35 -2.43 9.22 0.32
CA LEU A 35 -1.82 9.29 -1.01
C LEU A 35 -0.71 10.35 -1.10
N LEU A 36 -0.85 11.46 -0.37
CA LEU A 36 0.14 12.55 -0.39
C LEU A 36 1.25 12.31 0.64
N GLU A 37 0.92 11.68 1.76
CA GLU A 37 1.83 11.53 2.90
C GLU A 37 2.65 10.23 2.84
N TYR A 38 2.11 9.14 2.26
CA TYR A 38 2.73 7.81 2.37
C TYR A 38 2.96 7.10 1.02
N ALA A 39 2.46 7.59 -0.11
CA ALA A 39 2.55 6.83 -1.37
C ALA A 39 3.89 6.99 -2.13
N ASP A 40 4.75 7.93 -1.72
CA ASP A 40 6.07 8.18 -2.31
C ASP A 40 7.06 8.67 -1.23
N TYR A 41 7.11 7.94 -0.10
CA TYR A 41 7.94 8.30 1.05
C TYR A 41 9.10 7.31 1.25
N GLY A 42 10.28 7.83 1.58
CA GLY A 42 11.43 7.02 1.92
C GLY A 42 11.92 6.13 0.77
N CYS A 43 12.39 4.93 1.10
CA CYS A 43 12.88 3.97 0.14
C CYS A 43 11.84 2.92 -0.27
N TYR A 44 10.79 2.71 0.54
CA TYR A 44 9.83 1.60 0.40
C TYR A 44 8.38 2.03 0.33
N CYS A 45 7.97 3.18 0.87
CA CYS A 45 6.56 3.58 0.81
C CYS A 45 6.17 4.07 -0.60
N GLY A 46 5.71 3.14 -1.44
CA GLY A 46 5.31 3.39 -2.82
C GLY A 46 5.39 2.13 -3.68
N LEU A 47 5.55 2.29 -4.99
CA LEU A 47 5.78 1.16 -5.89
C LEU A 47 7.27 0.80 -5.91
N GLY A 48 7.59 -0.45 -5.56
CA GLY A 48 8.95 -0.96 -5.61
C GLY A 48 9.52 -1.15 -4.21
N GLY A 49 10.68 -0.56 -3.93
CA GLY A 49 11.35 -0.68 -2.63
C GLY A 49 12.72 -1.34 -2.70
N LYS A 50 13.78 -0.63 -2.29
CA LYS A 50 15.16 -1.18 -2.22
C LYS A 50 16.04 -0.35 -1.29
N GLY A 51 17.10 -0.99 -0.77
CA GLY A 51 18.08 -0.32 0.09
C GLY A 51 17.77 -0.47 1.57
N THR A 52 18.18 0.52 2.37
CA THR A 52 17.97 0.54 3.81
C THR A 52 16.85 1.53 4.14
N PRO A 53 15.82 1.13 4.92
CA PRO A 53 14.77 2.04 5.33
C PRO A 53 15.32 3.28 6.04
N VAL A 54 14.78 4.47 5.71
CA VAL A 54 15.27 5.74 6.26
C VAL A 54 14.81 6.01 7.70
N ASP A 55 13.68 5.43 8.11
CA ASP A 55 13.10 5.53 9.44
C ASP A 55 12.09 4.40 9.73
N GLU A 56 11.36 4.50 10.85
CA GLU A 56 10.35 3.51 11.25
C GLU A 56 9.12 3.46 10.33
N LEU A 57 8.72 4.58 9.74
CA LEU A 57 7.61 4.59 8.78
C LEU A 57 8.00 3.82 7.52
N ASP A 58 9.21 4.06 7.02
CA ASP A 58 9.75 3.36 5.85
C ASP A 58 9.94 1.86 6.12
N ARG A 59 10.25 1.46 7.36
CA ARG A 59 10.26 0.05 7.79
C ARG A 59 8.88 -0.59 7.73
N CYS A 60 7.81 0.12 8.10
CA CYS A 60 6.44 -0.38 7.95
C CYS A 60 6.11 -0.66 6.49
N CYS A 61 6.55 0.19 5.57
CA CYS A 61 6.35 -0.01 4.14
C CYS A 61 7.15 -1.19 3.60
N GLN A 62 8.42 -1.35 4.03
CA GLN A 62 9.21 -2.55 3.71
C GLN A 62 8.52 -3.83 4.20
N ALA A 63 7.98 -3.83 5.42
CA ALA A 63 7.23 -4.97 5.95
C ALA A 63 5.95 -5.24 5.14
N HIS A 64 5.25 -4.19 4.70
CA HIS A 64 4.07 -4.29 3.84
C HIS A 64 4.40 -4.92 2.48
N ASP A 65 5.49 -4.51 1.83
CA ASP A 65 5.93 -5.09 0.55
C ASP A 65 6.30 -6.57 0.69
N ASN A 66 6.95 -6.92 1.80
CA ASN A 66 7.24 -8.32 2.14
C ASN A 66 5.96 -9.14 2.36
N CYS A 67 4.93 -8.54 2.98
CA CYS A 67 3.61 -9.18 3.14
C CYS A 67 2.95 -9.45 1.77
N TYR A 68 2.96 -8.47 0.86
CA TYR A 68 2.43 -8.65 -0.50
C TYR A 68 3.21 -9.68 -1.30
N THR A 69 4.53 -9.74 -1.13
CA THR A 69 5.39 -10.76 -1.76
C THR A 69 5.05 -12.16 -1.28
N GLN A 70 4.73 -12.32 0.00
CA GLN A 70 4.28 -13.60 0.56
C GLN A 70 2.88 -13.95 0.07
N ALA A 71 1.95 -13.00 0.05
CA ALA A 71 0.58 -13.20 -0.42
C ALA A 71 0.55 -13.75 -1.86
N LYS A 72 1.37 -13.19 -2.76
CA LYS A 72 1.51 -13.67 -4.16
C LYS A 72 2.04 -15.11 -4.29
N LYS A 73 2.66 -15.66 -3.23
CA LYS A 73 3.19 -17.03 -3.19
C LYS A 73 2.24 -18.02 -2.51
N LEU A 74 1.20 -17.55 -1.83
CA LEU A 74 0.21 -18.42 -1.19
C LEU A 74 -0.61 -19.12 -2.28
N ASP A 75 -0.73 -20.45 -2.19
CA ASP A 75 -1.50 -21.23 -3.18
C ASP A 75 -2.98 -20.81 -3.22
N SER A 76 -3.54 -20.35 -2.09
CA SER A 76 -4.90 -19.79 -2.01
C SER A 76 -5.08 -18.47 -2.79
N CYS A 77 -4.00 -17.81 -3.16
CA CYS A 77 -3.97 -16.50 -3.82
C CYS A 77 -3.18 -16.54 -5.15
N ARG A 78 -3.05 -17.73 -5.74
CA ARG A 78 -2.17 -17.99 -6.89
C ARG A 78 -2.89 -17.93 -8.25
N ARG A 79 -4.18 -17.58 -8.30
CA ARG A 79 -4.86 -17.49 -9.61
C ARG A 79 -4.26 -16.35 -10.42
N LEU A 80 -4.27 -16.46 -11.75
CA LEU A 80 -3.64 -15.48 -12.66
C LEU A 80 -4.18 -14.05 -12.52
N VAL A 81 -5.36 -13.89 -11.90
CA VAL A 81 -6.00 -12.60 -11.63
C VAL A 81 -5.69 -12.05 -10.23
N ASP A 82 -5.17 -12.88 -9.34
CA ASP A 82 -4.96 -12.54 -7.94
C ASP A 82 -3.72 -11.63 -7.81
N ASN A 83 -3.95 -10.37 -7.47
CA ASN A 83 -2.89 -9.41 -7.18
C ASN A 83 -3.28 -8.65 -5.90
N PRO A 84 -2.43 -8.63 -4.85
CA PRO A 84 -2.77 -7.96 -3.59
C PRO A 84 -3.05 -6.45 -3.74
N TYR A 85 -2.57 -5.81 -4.81
CA TYR A 85 -2.95 -4.43 -5.12
C TYR A 85 -4.37 -4.29 -5.68
N THR A 86 -5.02 -5.36 -6.14
CA THR A 86 -6.35 -5.34 -6.77
C THR A 86 -7.38 -6.23 -6.08
N GLU A 87 -6.94 -7.19 -5.25
CA GLU A 87 -7.81 -8.13 -4.53
C GLU A 87 -8.69 -7.43 -3.49
N ILE A 88 -10.00 -7.58 -3.66
CA ILE A 88 -10.98 -6.96 -2.78
C ILE A 88 -11.09 -7.79 -1.50
N TYR A 89 -10.92 -7.13 -0.36
CA TYR A 89 -11.09 -7.72 0.97
C TYR A 89 -12.12 -6.95 1.78
N SER A 90 -12.75 -7.65 2.73
CA SER A 90 -13.73 -7.08 3.65
C SER A 90 -13.07 -6.73 4.98
N PHE A 91 -13.35 -5.54 5.49
CA PHE A 91 -12.87 -5.11 6.80
C PHE A 91 -13.87 -4.14 7.44
N SER A 92 -13.75 -3.95 8.75
CA SER A 92 -14.49 -2.94 9.50
C SER A 92 -13.53 -2.03 10.27
N CYS A 93 -14.01 -0.82 10.58
CA CYS A 93 -13.32 0.16 11.40
C CYS A 93 -14.24 0.58 12.55
N SER A 94 -13.78 0.42 13.78
CA SER A 94 -14.47 0.92 14.97
C SER A 94 -13.44 1.47 15.95
N ASN A 95 -13.65 2.68 16.47
CA ASN A 95 -12.74 3.34 17.42
C ASN A 95 -11.25 3.32 16.98
N LYS A 96 -10.99 3.61 15.70
CA LYS A 96 -9.64 3.58 15.07
C LYS A 96 -8.99 2.19 15.04
N GLN A 97 -9.74 1.13 15.29
CA GLN A 97 -9.27 -0.25 15.20
C GLN A 97 -9.81 -0.90 13.92
N ILE A 98 -8.92 -1.58 13.19
CA ILE A 98 -9.25 -2.34 11.99
C ILE A 98 -9.47 -3.80 12.36
N THR A 99 -10.56 -4.37 11.87
CA THR A 99 -10.85 -5.81 11.94
C THR A 99 -11.05 -6.34 10.53
N CYS A 100 -10.25 -7.32 10.12
CA CYS A 100 -10.46 -8.03 8.86
C CYS A 100 -11.64 -9.00 9.01
N ASN A 101 -12.60 -8.93 8.07
CA ASN A 101 -13.72 -9.85 8.06
C ASN A 101 -13.37 -11.07 7.18
N SER A 102 -13.91 -12.23 7.55
CA SER A 102 -13.78 -13.49 6.79
C SER A 102 -14.92 -13.66 5.80
#